data_AF-A0A5B8JX18-F1
#
_entry.id   AF-A0A5B8JX18-F1
#
_cell.length_a   1.000
_cell.length_b   1.000
_cell.length_c   1.000
_cell.angle_alpha   90.00
_cell.angle_beta   90.00
_cell.angle_gamma   90.00
#
_symmetry.space_group_name_H-M   'P 1'
#
loop_
_entity.id
_entity.type
_entity.pdbx_description
1 polymer ?
#
loop_
_entity_poly.entity_id
_entity_poly.type
_entity_poly.pdbx_seq_one_letter_code
_entity_poly.pdbx_strand_id
1 'polypeptide(L)' 'MKKIVPVIHNKIWGYEIWLVSSLKGYETKFEDNSLVKNAPLIKIIHAKEPLSVQVHPDMIL' A
#
# COMPACT_ATOMS: atom_id res chain seq x y z
N MET A 1 -20.09 -4.02 -5.62
CA MET A 1 -18.83 -3.46 -5.10
C MET A 1 -18.10 -4.59 -4.36
N LYS A 2 -16.82 -4.88 -4.66
CA LYS A 2 -16.06 -5.92 -3.93
C LYS A 2 -15.26 -5.27 -2.80
N LYS A 3 -15.35 -5.83 -1.59
CA LYS A 3 -14.63 -5.32 -0.43
C LYS A 3 -13.21 -5.86 -0.40
N ILE A 4 -12.25 -4.99 -0.09
CA ILE A 4 -10.83 -5.32 0.00
C ILE A 4 -10.48 -5.61 1.46
N VAL A 5 -9.63 -6.62 1.65
CA VAL A 5 -9.00 -6.93 2.94
C VAL A 5 -7.72 -6.09 3.05
N PRO A 6 -7.70 -5.06 3.91
CA PRO A 6 -6.53 -4.21 4.05
C PRO A 6 -5.38 -4.96 4.73
N VAL A 7 -4.15 -4.60 4.38
CA VAL A 7 -2.93 -5.17 4.96
C VAL A 7 -2.22 -4.10 5.78
N ILE A 8 -1.85 -4.44 7.02
CA ILE A 8 -1.13 -3.53 7.91
C ILE A 8 0.36 -3.84 7.85
N HIS A 9 1.17 -2.83 7.56
CA HIS A 9 2.62 -2.90 7.56
C HIS A 9 3.18 -2.05 8.70
N ASN A 10 3.72 -2.71 9.73
CA ASN A 10 4.39 -2.03 10.83
C ASN A 10 5.74 -1.46 10.37
N LYS A 11 6.07 -0.27 10.84
CA LYS A 11 7.31 0.46 10.54
C LYS A 11 7.90 1.01 11.84
N ILE A 12 9.18 1.37 11.82
CA ILE A 12 9.85 1.96 13.00
C ILE A 12 9.18 3.27 13.46
N TRP A 13 8.62 4.04 12.52
CA TRP A 13 8.00 5.35 12.75
C TRP A 13 6.47 5.30 12.94
N GLY A 14 5.86 4.11 12.94
CA GLY A 14 4.40 3.94 12.95
C GLY A 14 3.92 2.76 12.10
N TYR A 15 2.92 2.97 11.24
CA TYR A 15 2.43 1.92 10.34
C TYR A 15 1.81 2.50 9.06
N GLU A 16 1.69 1.62 8.06
CA GLU A 16 0.89 1.84 6.86
C GLU A 16 -0.28 0.85 6.83
N ILE A 17 -1.45 1.29 6.38
CA ILE A 17 -2.56 0.41 5.99
C ILE A 17 -2.67 0.47 4.48
N TRP A 18 -2.39 -0.64 3.82
CA TRP A 18 -2.54 -0.78 2.38
C TRP A 18 -3.97 -1.20 2.08
N LEU A 19 -4.74 -0.28 1.49
CA LEU A 19 -6.13 -0.51 1.09
C LEU A 19 -6.22 -1.13 -0.29
N VAL A 20 -5.27 -0.81 -1.17
CA VAL A 20 -5.19 -1.31 -2.55
C VAL A 20 -3.72 -1.42 -2.92
N SER A 21 -3.30 -2.58 -3.41
CA SER A 21 -1.98 -2.78 -4.04
C SER A 21 -2.09 -3.85 -5.13
N SER A 22 -1.54 -3.55 -6.30
CA SER A 22 -1.31 -4.51 -7.38
C SER A 22 0.18 -4.80 -7.63
N LEU A 23 1.05 -4.44 -6.68
CA LEU A 23 2.47 -4.75 -6.75
C LEU A 23 2.68 -6.27 -6.58
N LYS A 24 3.39 -6.90 -7.52
CA LYS A 24 3.66 -8.34 -7.50
C LYS A 24 4.35 -8.77 -6.19
N GLY A 25 3.77 -9.74 -5.49
CA GLY A 25 4.24 -10.23 -4.19
C GLY A 25 3.70 -9.45 -2.98
N TYR A 26 3.01 -8.33 -3.22
CA TYR A 26 2.41 -7.46 -2.21
C TYR A 26 0.98 -7.07 -2.61
N GLU A 27 0.30 -7.92 -3.36
CA GLU A 27 -1.08 -7.69 -3.78
C GLU A 27 -2.03 -7.74 -2.58
N THR A 28 -2.91 -6.75 -2.47
CA THR A 28 -4.07 -6.85 -1.55
C THR A 28 -5.09 -7.83 -2.13
N LYS A 29 -5.92 -8.42 -1.27
CA LYS A 29 -6.96 -9.39 -1.66
C LYS A 29 -8.36 -8.83 -1.43
N PHE A 30 -9.31 -9.21 -2.26
CA PHE A 30 -10.73 -9.06 -1.95
C PHE A 30 -11.17 -10.11 -0.91
N GLU A 31 -12.33 -9.94 -0.29
CA GLU A 31 -12.88 -10.92 0.68
C GLU A 31 -13.09 -12.32 0.08
N ASP A 32 -13.21 -12.43 -1.25
CA ASP A 32 -13.28 -13.70 -1.99
C ASP A 32 -11.90 -14.35 -2.27
N ASN A 33 -10.82 -13.82 -1.66
CA ASN A 33 -9.42 -14.20 -1.86
C ASN A 33 -8.83 -13.90 -3.25
N SER A 34 -9.57 -13.29 -4.18
CA SER A 34 -9.00 -12.86 -5.46
C SER A 34 -8.04 -11.67 -5.25
N LEU A 35 -6.97 -11.65 -6.05
CA LEU A 35 -5.95 -10.59 -5.97
C LEU A 35 -6.42 -9.32 -6.68
N VAL A 36 -6.08 -8.17 -6.10
CA VAL A 36 -6.24 -6.88 -6.77
C VAL A 36 -5.17 -6.75 -7.86
N LYS A 37 -5.58 -6.34 -9.07
CA LYS A 37 -4.71 -6.15 -10.24
C LYS A 37 -5.00 -4.81 -10.91
N ASN A 38 -4.00 -4.24 -11.59
CA ASN A 38 -4.11 -3.02 -12.40
C ASN A 38 -4.79 -1.85 -11.65
N ALA A 39 -4.36 -1.59 -10.42
CA ALA A 39 -4.94 -0.57 -9.56
C ALA A 39 -3.83 0.31 -8.97
N PRO A 40 -4.11 1.59 -8.67
CA PRO A 40 -3.15 2.42 -7.97
C PRO A 40 -2.87 1.86 -6.57
N LEU A 41 -1.67 2.13 -6.04
CA LEU A 41 -1.40 1.93 -4.62
C LEU A 41 -2.19 2.96 -3.81
N ILE A 42 -3.06 2.51 -2.92
CA ILE A 42 -3.79 3.37 -1.98
C ILE A 42 -3.42 2.95 -0.57
N LYS A 43 -2.90 3.90 0.21
CA LYS A 43 -2.47 3.68 1.59
C LYS A 43 -2.93 4.77 2.53
N ILE A 44 -3.21 4.38 3.77
CA ILE A 44 -3.32 5.29 4.92
C ILE A 44 -1.99 5.21 5.67
N ILE A 45 -1.37 6.36 5.93
CA ILE A 45 -0.10 6.45 6.66
C ILE A 45 -0.38 7.02 8.05
N HIS A 46 0.05 6.30 9.08
CA HIS A 46 0.11 6.82 10.44
C HIS A 46 1.58 7.01 10.84
N ALA A 47 2.06 8.24 10.69
CA ALA A 47 3.41 8.64 11.10
C ALA A 47 3.39 9.23 12.51
N LYS A 48 4.00 8.53 13.47
CA LYS A 48 4.17 9.02 14.86
C LYS A 48 5.39 9.91 15.02
N GLU A 49 6.31 9.81 14.07
CA GLU A 49 7.57 10.55 14.02
C GLU A 49 7.72 11.23 12.65
N PRO A 50 8.47 12.35 12.55
CA PRO A 50 8.83 12.94 11.26
C PRO A 50 9.54 11.93 10.36
N LEU A 51 9.19 11.91 9.07
CA LEU A 51 9.81 11.04 8.08
C LEU A 51 10.95 11.76 7.36
N SER A 52 11.83 11.00 6.68
CA SER A 52 12.89 11.58 5.88
C SER A 52 12.35 12.36 4.67
N VAL A 53 13.09 13.39 4.26
CA VAL A 53 12.87 14.04 2.97
C VAL A 53 13.23 13.06 1.86
N GLN A 54 12.34 12.90 0.87
CA GLN A 54 12.48 11.93 -0.21
C GLN A 54 12.11 12.57 -1.55
N VAL A 55 12.68 12.04 -2.64
CA VAL A 55 12.37 12.43 -4.02
C VAL A 55 12.01 11.16 -4.78
N HIS A 56 10.92 11.21 -5.55
CA HIS A 56 10.57 10.13 -6.46
C HIS A 56 11.14 10.45 -7.84
N PRO A 57 11.86 9.51 -8.48
CA PRO A 57 12.25 9.68 -9.88
C PRO A 57 10.99 9.70 -10.76
N ASP A 58 11.08 10.40 -11.88
CA ASP A 58 10.12 10.20 -12.98
C ASP A 58 10.40 8.84 -13.67
N MET A 59 9.62 8.49 -14.69
CA MET A 59 9.88 7.34 -15.56
C MET A 59 11.20 7.56 -16.31
N ILE A 60 12.32 7.28 -15.66
CA ILE A 60 13.61 7.11 -16.31
C ILE A 60 13.54 5.78 -17.05
N LEU A 61 13.30 5.88 -18.37
CA LEU A 61 13.63 4.85 -19.35
C LEU A 61 15.15 4.77 -19.52
#